data_AF-A0A5D4SX89-F1
#
_entry.id   AF-A0A5D4SX89-F1
#
_cell.length_a   1.000
_cell.length_b   1.000
_cell.length_c   1.000
_cell.angle_alpha   90.00
_cell.angle_beta   90.00
_cell.angle_gamma   90.00
#
_symmetry.space_group_name_H-M   'P 1'
#
loop_
_entity.id
_entity.type
_entity.pdbx_description
1 polymer ?
#
loop_
_entity_poly.entity_id
_entity_poly.type
_entity_poly.pdbx_seq_one_letter_code
_entity_poly.pdbx_strand_id
1 'polypeptide(L)'
;MKTVVSKILIVVIIPILFVLWFHHHKVINEEYTKLTIKMPNEGVTVIDEKERIEEIIDAINESPRSFGAEKPWYNYELASLIFENESGDSKALHYMTENQNIKIRFGEIDTDLVFEEEDFQESENVSAAVSEEVQEKVILEHGTVETYSINGQTFEIIPYHQPYLDFMEELEAKKGNRADLFSAHVVKPFSKEIYGYEYSSRDDPFYVPPVNTDILREMIVQLDDQYVEISRFIKEGLADSTALLTGSEKVRIYLQPHSPDFNYLEMGGVVAFAADKDVMVLQIDPRKYTEKSIKQTIAHEFHHVVTMEVSDWSYRKHHLLDRVIMEGKADTFGKLVYPDYDVAWIEPLSPEAKEKVWSFIEENKGSYEMEDVTMLHMGQPSSGIPKWSNYRIGYLIMEDFLEKNPEITLEQWTEVRADEILELSGFGVGD
;
A
#
# COMPACT_ATOMS: atom_id res chain seq x y z
N MET A 1 -27.48 28.91 25.30
CA MET A 1 -26.73 30.01 24.64
C MET A 1 -25.21 29.86 24.80
N LYS A 2 -24.65 29.78 26.02
CA LYS A 2 -23.19 29.60 26.23
C LYS A 2 -22.59 28.35 25.57
N THR A 3 -23.29 27.21 25.59
CA THR A 3 -22.85 25.95 24.95
C THR A 3 -22.91 25.99 23.42
N VAL A 4 -23.87 26.70 22.85
CA VAL A 4 -23.99 26.86 21.39
C VAL A 4 -22.93 27.84 20.88
N VAL A 5 -22.73 28.96 21.59
CA VAL A 5 -21.63 29.90 21.31
C VAL A 5 -20.27 29.22 21.44
N SER A 6 -20.06 28.39 22.46
CA SER A 6 -18.80 27.64 22.63
C SER A 6 -18.56 26.60 21.54
N LYS A 7 -19.60 25.90 21.05
CA LYS A 7 -19.47 24.94 19.94
C LYS A 7 -19.21 25.65 18.61
N ILE A 8 -19.87 26.78 18.35
CA ILE A 8 -19.59 27.62 17.17
C ILE A 8 -18.17 28.17 17.25
N LEU A 9 -17.71 28.58 18.43
CA LEU A 9 -16.34 29.06 18.64
C LEU A 9 -15.32 27.97 18.29
N ILE A 10 -15.54 26.72 18.70
CA ILE A 10 -14.66 25.59 18.42
C ILE A 10 -14.63 25.27 16.92
N VAL A 11 -15.79 25.23 16.25
CA VAL A 11 -15.90 24.90 14.82
C VAL A 11 -15.27 25.96 13.92
N VAL A 12 -15.18 27.23 14.37
CA VAL A 12 -14.58 28.31 13.58
C VAL A 12 -13.12 28.56 13.96
N ILE A 13 -12.80 28.56 15.26
CA ILE A 13 -11.44 28.87 15.73
C ILE A 13 -10.47 27.75 15.41
N ILE A 14 -10.85 26.47 15.55
CA ILE A 14 -9.92 25.37 15.30
C ILE A 14 -9.43 25.36 13.84
N PRO A 15 -10.29 25.47 12.81
CA PRO A 15 -9.83 25.55 11.42
C PRO A 15 -8.96 26.78 11.17
N ILE A 16 -9.29 27.94 11.75
CA ILE A 16 -8.47 29.15 11.60
C ILE A 16 -7.09 28.96 12.25
N LEU A 17 -7.03 28.41 13.46
CA LEU A 17 -5.77 28.11 14.13
C LEU A 17 -4.96 27.06 13.38
N PHE A 18 -5.62 26.06 12.77
CA PHE A 18 -4.97 25.08 11.92
C PHE A 18 -4.38 25.72 10.65
N VAL A 19 -5.12 26.60 9.98
CA VAL A 19 -4.63 27.34 8.80
C VAL A 19 -3.45 28.23 9.18
N LEU A 20 -3.56 28.97 10.29
CA LEU A 20 -2.46 29.79 10.80
C LEU A 20 -1.23 28.94 11.17
N TRP A 21 -1.45 27.80 11.84
CA TRP A 21 -0.39 26.86 12.14
C TRP A 21 0.25 26.31 10.87
N PHE A 22 -0.53 25.89 9.88
CA PHE A 22 -0.04 25.32 8.62
C PHE A 22 0.90 26.30 7.88
N HIS A 23 0.54 27.58 7.84
CA HIS A 23 1.36 28.62 7.19
C HIS A 23 2.56 29.10 8.01
N HIS A 24 2.60 28.88 9.33
CA HIS A 24 3.68 29.38 10.19
C HIS A 24 4.53 28.29 10.86
N HIS A 25 4.14 27.02 10.74
CA HIS A 25 4.86 25.91 11.38
C HIS A 25 6.17 25.63 10.65
N LYS A 26 7.29 25.59 11.39
CA LYS A 26 8.57 25.14 10.83
C LYS A 26 8.53 23.63 10.56
N VAL A 27 8.71 23.27 9.29
CA VAL A 27 8.75 21.88 8.84
C VAL A 27 10.04 21.22 9.30
N ILE A 28 11.16 21.97 9.32
CA ILE A 28 12.44 21.54 9.90
C ILE A 28 12.76 22.48 11.06
N ASN A 29 12.97 21.93 12.26
CA ASN A 29 13.03 22.71 13.51
C ASN A 29 14.24 22.38 14.39
N GLU A 30 15.11 21.49 13.94
CA GLU A 30 16.35 21.09 14.60
C GLU A 30 17.55 21.53 13.77
N GLU A 31 18.73 21.59 14.40
CA GLU A 31 19.98 21.79 13.70
C GLU A 31 20.47 20.45 13.14
N TYR A 32 20.77 20.44 11.84
CA TYR A 32 21.30 19.29 11.14
C TYR A 32 22.70 19.62 10.61
N THR A 33 23.59 18.64 10.64
CA THR A 33 24.99 18.80 10.24
C THR A 33 25.31 18.15 8.90
N LYS A 34 24.37 17.35 8.39
CA LYS A 34 24.48 16.66 7.11
C LYS A 34 23.13 16.65 6.39
N LEU A 35 23.15 16.90 5.09
CA LEU A 35 22.01 16.76 4.20
C LEU A 35 22.38 15.81 3.07
N THR A 36 21.70 14.66 3.01
CA THR A 36 21.80 13.73 1.90
C THR A 36 20.66 14.00 0.92
N ILE A 37 20.98 14.27 -0.34
CA ILE A 37 20.02 14.48 -1.42
C ILE A 37 20.08 13.28 -2.35
N LYS A 38 18.97 12.57 -2.47
CA LYS A 38 18.83 11.40 -3.34
C LYS A 38 17.87 11.73 -4.48
N MET A 39 18.42 12.01 -5.65
CA MET A 39 17.65 12.30 -6.86
C MET A 39 17.28 11.03 -7.62
N PRO A 40 16.06 10.93 -8.17
CA PRO A 40 15.72 9.92 -9.15
C PRO A 40 16.67 10.03 -10.35
N ASN A 41 17.36 8.94 -10.69
CA ASN A 41 18.20 8.80 -11.89
C ASN A 41 19.48 9.66 -11.96
N GLU A 42 19.71 10.63 -11.07
CA GLU A 42 20.91 11.50 -11.07
C GLU A 42 21.94 11.13 -9.98
N GLY A 43 21.54 10.36 -8.96
CA GLY A 43 22.44 9.82 -7.94
C GLY A 43 22.22 10.41 -6.54
N VAL A 44 23.24 10.29 -5.69
CA VAL A 44 23.22 10.78 -4.30
C VAL A 44 24.31 11.83 -4.14
N THR A 45 23.97 12.99 -3.59
CA THR A 45 24.93 14.00 -3.14
C THR A 45 24.78 14.24 -1.64
N VAL A 46 25.87 14.64 -1.00
CA VAL A 46 25.92 14.91 0.44
C VAL A 46 26.47 16.31 0.63
N ILE A 47 25.72 17.12 1.36
CA ILE A 47 26.10 18.47 1.77
C ILE A 47 26.38 18.43 3.27
N ASP A 48 27.62 18.72 3.66
CA ASP A 48 28.06 18.83 5.06
C ASP A 48 28.37 20.29 5.45
N GLU A 49 28.17 21.23 4.53
CA GLU A 49 28.38 22.66 4.76
C GLU A 49 27.22 23.24 5.58
N LYS A 50 27.46 23.49 6.88
CA LYS A 50 26.45 23.99 7.82
C LYS A 50 25.67 25.21 7.29
N GLU A 51 26.37 26.21 6.72
CA GLU A 51 25.74 27.42 6.18
C GLU A 51 24.77 27.07 5.04
N ARG A 52 25.16 26.15 4.14
CA ARG A 52 24.31 25.72 3.02
C ARG A 52 23.10 24.91 3.49
N ILE A 53 23.28 24.06 4.49
CA ILE A 53 22.17 23.29 5.09
C ILE A 53 21.17 24.24 5.75
N GLU A 54 21.65 25.25 6.48
CA GLU A 54 20.81 26.29 7.09
C GLU A 54 20.04 27.08 6.04
N GLU A 55 20.68 27.49 4.93
CA GLU A 55 20.01 28.14 3.80
C GLU A 55 18.86 27.31 3.23
N ILE A 56 19.08 26.00 3.03
CA ILE A 56 18.05 25.09 2.51
C ILE A 56 16.91 24.92 3.52
N ILE A 57 17.23 24.77 4.80
CA ILE A 57 16.24 24.68 5.88
C ILE A 57 15.38 25.94 5.95
N ASP A 58 16.00 27.12 5.83
CA ASP A 58 15.29 28.39 5.84
C ASP A 58 14.43 28.55 4.59
N ALA A 59 14.94 28.20 3.41
CA ALA A 59 14.15 28.18 2.17
C ALA A 59 12.90 27.31 2.33
N ILE A 60 13.02 26.10 2.89
CA ILE A 60 11.87 25.20 3.13
C ILE A 60 10.89 25.80 4.13
N ASN A 61 11.38 26.39 5.23
CA ASN A 61 10.53 26.87 6.30
C ASN A 61 9.80 28.16 5.96
N GLU A 62 10.43 29.06 5.21
CA GLU A 62 9.93 30.41 4.92
C GLU A 62 9.15 30.50 3.60
N SER A 63 9.26 29.48 2.75
CA SER A 63 8.57 29.44 1.46
C SER A 63 7.05 29.38 1.57
N PRO A 64 6.32 29.92 0.56
CA PRO A 64 4.86 29.83 0.47
C PRO A 64 4.36 28.38 0.49
N ARG A 65 3.11 28.20 0.93
CA ARG A 65 2.50 26.86 1.05
C ARG A 65 1.08 26.85 0.53
N SER A 66 0.68 25.73 -0.07
CA SER A 66 -0.66 25.50 -0.61
C SER A 66 -1.27 24.23 -0.01
N PHE A 67 -2.59 24.18 0.07
CA PHE A 67 -3.33 22.99 0.50
C PHE A 67 -3.60 22.06 -0.69
N GLY A 68 -3.39 20.76 -0.50
CA GLY A 68 -3.58 19.75 -1.54
C GLY A 68 -2.42 19.66 -2.54
N ALA A 69 -2.36 18.57 -3.30
CA ALA A 69 -1.55 18.50 -4.54
C ALA A 69 -2.46 18.68 -5.75
N GLU A 70 -1.90 19.18 -6.85
CA GLU A 70 -2.57 19.08 -8.16
C GLU A 70 -2.63 17.64 -8.68
N LYS A 71 -1.65 16.78 -8.34
CA LYS A 71 -1.65 15.35 -8.70
C LYS A 71 -1.40 14.43 -7.49
N PRO A 72 -1.84 13.16 -7.53
CA PRO A 72 -1.42 12.14 -6.56
C PRO A 72 0.11 11.98 -6.49
N TRP A 73 0.63 11.64 -5.31
CA TRP A 73 2.07 11.56 -5.02
C TRP A 73 2.84 10.56 -5.88
N TYR A 74 2.20 9.48 -6.34
CA TYR A 74 2.80 8.48 -7.24
C TYR A 74 2.98 8.97 -8.68
N ASN A 75 2.45 10.14 -9.03
CA ASN A 75 2.63 10.76 -10.35
C ASN A 75 3.85 11.67 -10.43
N TYR A 76 4.58 11.86 -9.34
CA TYR A 76 5.78 12.69 -9.31
C TYR A 76 7.03 11.82 -9.19
N GLU A 77 8.09 12.22 -9.89
CA GLU A 77 9.43 11.79 -9.53
C GLU A 77 9.83 12.50 -8.23
N LEU A 78 9.93 11.72 -7.15
CA LEU A 78 10.24 12.23 -5.82
C LEU A 78 11.72 11.97 -5.49
N ALA A 79 12.47 13.04 -5.26
CA ALA A 79 13.74 12.99 -4.58
C ALA A 79 13.56 13.01 -3.06
N SER A 80 14.56 12.53 -2.35
CA SER A 80 14.59 12.56 -0.89
C SER A 80 15.64 13.54 -0.39
N LEU A 81 15.22 14.47 0.46
CA LEU A 81 16.10 15.33 1.26
C LEU A 81 16.17 14.77 2.68
N ILE A 82 17.30 14.19 3.07
CA ILE A 82 17.49 13.53 4.36
C ILE A 82 18.46 14.37 5.18
N PHE A 83 17.94 15.02 6.21
CA PHE A 83 18.70 15.81 7.16
C PHE A 83 19.12 14.93 8.33
N GLU A 84 20.40 14.92 8.69
CA GLU A 84 21.00 14.11 9.78
C GLU A 84 21.73 15.03 10.78
N ASN A 85 21.52 14.81 12.08
CA ASN A 85 22.20 15.54 13.14
C ASN A 85 23.37 14.72 13.72
N GLU A 86 24.23 15.34 14.55
CA GLU A 86 25.38 14.65 15.16
C GLU A 86 24.98 13.51 16.12
N SER A 87 23.74 13.49 16.60
CA SER A 87 23.22 12.44 17.49
C SER A 87 22.69 11.23 16.71
N GLY A 88 22.64 11.30 15.38
CA GLY A 88 22.11 10.27 14.49
C GLY A 88 20.61 10.33 14.24
N ASP A 89 19.91 11.36 14.72
CA ASP A 89 18.51 11.56 14.34
C ASP A 89 18.43 12.09 12.92
N SER A 90 17.44 11.59 12.16
CA SER A 90 17.23 11.99 10.77
C SER A 90 15.81 12.43 10.49
N LYS A 91 15.67 13.30 9.49
CA LYS A 91 14.40 13.80 9.00
C LYS A 91 14.39 13.82 7.48
N ALA A 92 13.46 13.08 6.89
CA ALA A 92 13.32 13.01 5.44
C ALA A 92 12.15 13.88 4.96
N LEU A 93 12.37 14.58 3.85
CA LEU A 93 11.34 15.30 3.09
C LEU A 93 11.36 14.83 1.63
N HIS A 94 10.19 14.87 1.00
CA HIS A 94 10.05 14.53 -0.42
C HIS A 94 10.08 15.80 -1.27
N TYR A 95 11.04 15.86 -2.19
CA TYR A 95 11.21 16.94 -3.16
C TYR A 95 10.71 16.48 -4.53
N MET A 96 9.82 17.26 -5.13
CA MET A 96 9.24 16.97 -6.44
C MET A 96 10.12 17.60 -7.51
N THR A 97 10.79 16.79 -8.33
CA THR A 97 11.76 17.31 -9.32
C THR A 97 11.07 18.09 -10.45
N GLU A 98 9.82 17.77 -10.77
CA GLU A 98 9.06 18.43 -11.85
C GLU A 98 8.81 19.92 -11.60
N ASN A 99 8.51 20.28 -10.35
CA ASN A 99 8.09 21.64 -9.97
C ASN A 99 8.87 22.22 -8.79
N GLN A 100 9.88 21.50 -8.29
CA GLN A 100 10.79 21.93 -7.23
C GLN A 100 10.11 22.12 -5.86
N ASN A 101 8.89 21.63 -5.69
CA ASN A 101 8.14 21.77 -4.46
C ASN A 101 8.53 20.69 -3.43
N ILE A 102 8.34 21.00 -2.14
CA ILE A 102 8.43 20.00 -1.08
C ILE A 102 7.03 19.50 -0.72
N LYS A 103 6.85 18.18 -0.75
CA LYS A 103 5.59 17.56 -0.35
C LYS A 103 5.50 17.40 1.16
N ILE A 104 4.39 17.86 1.74
CA ILE A 104 4.09 17.72 3.17
C ILE A 104 2.70 17.13 3.38
N ARG A 105 2.44 16.62 4.59
CA ARG A 105 1.24 15.84 4.95
C ARG A 105 -0.10 16.47 4.50
N PHE A 106 -0.21 17.80 4.50
CA PHE A 106 -1.46 18.51 4.20
C PHE A 106 -1.38 19.41 2.96
N GLY A 107 -0.28 19.36 2.20
CA GLY A 107 -0.06 20.33 1.13
C GLY A 107 1.33 20.27 0.51
N GLU A 108 1.76 21.41 -0.02
CA GLU A 108 3.05 21.59 -0.68
C GLU A 108 3.69 22.89 -0.21
N ILE A 109 5.01 22.90 -0.24
CA ILE A 109 5.83 24.09 -0.05
C ILE A 109 6.40 24.45 -1.42
N ASP A 110 6.11 25.65 -1.87
CA ASP A 110 6.52 26.21 -3.15
C ASP A 110 7.94 26.76 -2.99
N THR A 111 8.96 25.97 -3.35
CA THR A 111 10.36 26.33 -3.13
C THR A 111 11.08 26.54 -4.46
N ASP A 112 11.97 27.51 -4.51
CA ASP A 112 12.88 27.74 -5.65
C ASP A 112 14.19 26.95 -5.50
N LEU A 113 14.17 25.83 -4.77
CA LEU A 113 15.35 25.00 -4.55
C LEU A 113 15.68 24.26 -5.83
N VAL A 114 16.80 24.63 -6.44
CA VAL A 114 17.40 23.93 -7.57
C VAL A 114 18.66 23.23 -7.08
N PHE A 115 18.75 21.95 -7.42
CA PHE A 115 19.95 21.14 -7.25
C PHE A 115 20.40 20.76 -8.66
N GLU A 116 21.48 21.36 -9.15
CA GLU A 116 21.90 21.20 -10.56
C GLU A 116 22.78 19.96 -10.72
N GLU A 117 22.82 19.36 -11.92
CA GLU A 117 23.73 18.24 -12.26
C GLU A 117 25.21 18.58 -11.92
N GLU A 118 25.59 19.86 -11.94
CA GLU A 118 26.95 20.33 -11.59
C GLU A 118 27.27 20.25 -10.08
N ASP A 119 26.25 20.21 -9.21
CA ASP A 119 26.40 19.95 -7.76
C ASP A 119 26.74 18.47 -7.47
N PHE A 120 26.48 17.60 -8.43
CA PHE A 120 26.89 16.19 -8.41
C PHE A 120 28.30 16.11 -8.98
N GLN A 121 29.28 16.61 -8.23
CA GLN A 121 30.68 16.44 -8.60
C GLN A 121 30.97 14.94 -8.80
N GLU A 122 31.52 14.57 -9.96
CA GLU A 122 32.38 13.40 -10.07
C GLU A 122 33.52 13.62 -9.06
N SER A 123 33.33 13.15 -7.83
CA SER A 123 34.38 13.19 -6.82
C SER A 123 35.46 12.17 -7.19
N GLU A 124 36.41 12.59 -8.02
CA GLU A 124 37.77 12.05 -8.05
C GLU A 124 38.43 12.34 -6.70
N ASN A 125 38.00 11.63 -5.65
CA ASN A 125 38.67 11.33 -4.37
C ASN A 125 37.69 10.96 -3.24
N VAL A 126 36.61 10.24 -3.55
CA VAL A 126 35.95 9.36 -2.56
C VAL A 126 36.07 7.88 -2.96
N SER A 127 36.68 7.57 -4.13
CA SER A 127 36.93 6.19 -4.57
C SER A 127 38.16 5.50 -3.96
N ALA A 128 38.77 6.05 -2.91
CA ALA A 128 39.98 5.47 -2.30
C ALA A 128 39.90 5.21 -0.77
N ALA A 129 38.73 5.41 -0.14
CA ALA A 129 38.55 5.07 1.28
C ALA A 129 37.20 4.40 1.63
N VAL A 130 36.28 4.24 0.67
CA VAL A 130 35.32 3.13 0.72
C VAL A 130 35.99 1.97 0.00
N SER A 131 36.93 1.33 0.68
CA SER A 131 37.49 0.07 0.24
C SER A 131 36.35 -0.90 -0.01
N GLU A 132 36.23 -1.43 -1.22
CA GLU A 132 35.72 -2.76 -1.57
C GLU A 132 35.06 -3.52 -0.41
N GLU A 133 33.89 -3.09 0.05
CA GLU A 133 32.90 -4.06 0.47
C GLU A 133 32.24 -4.48 -0.83
N VAL A 134 32.80 -5.54 -1.43
CA VAL A 134 31.98 -6.42 -2.25
C VAL A 134 30.80 -6.77 -1.37
N GLN A 135 29.66 -6.10 -1.57
CA GLN A 135 28.44 -6.42 -0.84
C GLN A 135 28.20 -7.90 -1.09
N GLU A 136 28.37 -8.70 -0.05
CA GLU A 136 28.44 -10.15 -0.18
C GLU A 136 27.15 -10.60 -0.86
N LYS A 137 27.27 -11.40 -1.92
CA LYS A 137 26.11 -11.85 -2.68
C LYS A 137 25.10 -12.44 -1.70
N VAL A 138 23.90 -11.87 -1.64
CA VAL A 138 22.84 -12.35 -0.74
C VAL A 138 22.54 -13.80 -1.10
N ILE A 139 22.74 -14.71 -0.15
CA ILE A 139 22.39 -16.13 -0.27
C ILE A 139 21.14 -16.33 0.60
N LEU A 140 20.03 -16.68 -0.04
CA LEU A 140 18.77 -16.98 0.64
C LEU A 140 18.73 -18.46 1.03
N GLU A 141 18.47 -18.76 2.30
CA GLU A 141 18.34 -20.12 2.82
C GLU A 141 16.97 -20.74 2.48
N HIS A 142 15.93 -19.91 2.38
CA HIS A 142 14.54 -20.33 2.18
C HIS A 142 14.00 -19.93 0.79
N GLY A 143 14.84 -19.94 -0.25
CA GLY A 143 14.42 -19.60 -1.62
C GLY A 143 13.63 -20.66 -2.40
N THR A 144 13.20 -21.75 -1.76
CA THR A 144 12.55 -22.90 -2.44
C THR A 144 11.07 -23.03 -2.10
N VAL A 145 10.29 -23.53 -3.05
CA VAL A 145 8.86 -23.79 -2.86
C VAL A 145 8.61 -24.78 -1.74
N GLU A 146 7.71 -24.42 -0.83
CA GLU A 146 7.22 -25.31 0.22
C GLU A 146 5.79 -25.76 -0.10
N THR A 147 5.62 -27.08 -0.26
CA THR A 147 4.31 -27.69 -0.52
C THR A 147 3.77 -28.39 0.72
N TYR A 148 2.49 -28.21 1.01
CA TYR A 148 1.81 -28.90 2.11
C TYR A 148 0.33 -29.11 1.79
N SER A 149 -0.34 -29.95 2.59
CA SER A 149 -1.76 -30.24 2.44
C SER A 149 -2.52 -29.96 3.74
N ILE A 150 -3.65 -29.26 3.61
CA ILE A 150 -4.53 -28.89 4.73
C ILE A 150 -5.96 -29.17 4.30
N ASN A 151 -6.71 -29.92 5.12
CA ASN A 151 -8.12 -30.22 4.89
C ASN A 151 -8.45 -30.74 3.46
N GLY A 152 -7.54 -31.52 2.87
CA GLY A 152 -7.72 -32.10 1.52
C GLY A 152 -7.34 -31.20 0.35
N GLN A 153 -6.92 -29.95 0.61
CA GLN A 153 -6.38 -29.03 -0.40
C GLN A 153 -4.85 -28.97 -0.32
N THR A 154 -4.22 -28.67 -1.44
CA THR A 154 -2.76 -28.51 -1.56
C THR A 154 -2.40 -27.03 -1.64
N PHE A 155 -1.37 -26.62 -0.90
CA PHE A 155 -0.90 -25.24 -0.88
C PHE A 155 0.60 -25.21 -1.17
N GLU A 156 1.03 -24.21 -1.93
CA GLU A 156 2.44 -23.94 -2.22
C GLU A 156 2.79 -22.53 -1.78
N ILE A 157 3.70 -22.39 -0.81
CA ILE A 157 4.30 -21.10 -0.47
C ILE A 157 5.55 -20.93 -1.34
N ILE A 158 5.59 -19.85 -2.12
CA ILE A 158 6.60 -19.58 -3.14
C ILE A 158 7.30 -18.25 -2.82
N PRO A 159 8.49 -18.29 -2.22
CA PRO A 159 9.32 -17.10 -2.03
C PRO A 159 9.74 -16.50 -3.37
N TYR A 160 9.34 -15.25 -3.63
CA TYR A 160 9.62 -14.53 -4.88
C TYR A 160 10.56 -13.35 -4.60
N HIS A 161 11.69 -13.64 -3.96
CA HIS A 161 12.68 -12.64 -3.53
C HIS A 161 13.83 -12.46 -4.52
N GLN A 162 14.28 -13.55 -5.15
CA GLN A 162 15.41 -13.54 -6.08
C GLN A 162 15.24 -12.53 -7.23
N PRO A 163 14.07 -12.39 -7.87
CA PRO A 163 13.88 -11.42 -8.95
C PRO A 163 14.10 -9.97 -8.53
N TYR A 164 13.82 -9.63 -7.26
CA TYR A 164 14.11 -8.30 -6.72
C TYR A 164 15.60 -8.11 -6.47
N LEU A 165 16.31 -9.15 -5.98
CA LEU A 165 17.76 -9.10 -5.80
C LEU A 165 18.49 -8.93 -7.15
N ASP A 166 18.06 -9.67 -8.17
CA ASP A 166 18.62 -9.59 -9.53
C ASP A 166 18.40 -8.19 -10.14
N PHE A 167 17.21 -7.61 -9.94
CA PHE A 167 16.92 -6.23 -10.31
C PHE A 167 17.90 -5.24 -9.65
N MET A 168 18.14 -5.36 -8.34
CA MET A 168 19.02 -4.43 -7.62
C MET A 168 20.49 -4.60 -8.03
N GLU A 169 20.95 -5.84 -8.23
CA GLU A 169 22.31 -6.13 -8.71
C GLU A 169 22.55 -5.50 -10.09
N GLU A 170 21.61 -5.61 -11.04
CA GLU A 170 21.75 -4.99 -12.36
C GLU A 170 21.63 -3.45 -12.32
N LEU A 171 20.77 -2.92 -11.44
CA LEU A 171 20.64 -1.48 -11.25
C LEU A 171 21.96 -0.85 -10.75
N GLU A 172 22.63 -1.49 -9.79
CA GLU A 172 23.91 -1.06 -9.21
C GLU A 172 25.07 -1.13 -10.23
N ALA A 173 25.07 -2.14 -11.11
CA ALA A 173 26.12 -2.33 -12.12
C ALA A 173 26.14 -1.29 -13.27
N LYS A 174 25.17 -0.35 -13.32
CA LYS A 174 24.87 0.64 -14.38
C LYS A 174 24.75 0.05 -15.79
N LYS A 175 23.51 -0.10 -16.29
CA LYS A 175 23.12 0.07 -17.72
C LYS A 175 21.60 0.03 -18.02
N GLY A 176 20.74 0.66 -17.22
CA GLY A 176 19.30 0.66 -17.56
C GLY A 176 18.45 1.68 -16.82
N ASN A 177 17.28 1.97 -17.38
CA ASN A 177 16.23 2.73 -16.70
C ASN A 177 15.62 1.86 -15.57
N ARG A 178 15.45 2.41 -14.36
CA ARG A 178 14.93 1.68 -13.18
C ARG A 178 13.61 0.98 -13.46
N ALA A 179 12.67 1.66 -14.10
CA ALA A 179 11.35 1.11 -14.40
C ALA A 179 11.43 -0.04 -15.41
N ASP A 180 12.28 0.10 -16.43
CA ASP A 180 12.50 -0.95 -17.41
C ASP A 180 13.16 -2.19 -16.79
N LEU A 181 14.17 -2.00 -15.92
CA LEU A 181 14.84 -3.07 -15.20
C LEU A 181 13.89 -3.78 -14.23
N PHE A 182 13.14 -3.03 -13.43
CA PHE A 182 12.16 -3.59 -12.51
C PHE A 182 11.08 -4.37 -13.26
N SER A 183 10.60 -3.83 -14.38
CA SER A 183 9.64 -4.53 -15.22
C SER A 183 10.22 -5.82 -15.81
N ALA A 184 11.47 -5.80 -16.28
CA ALA A 184 12.12 -6.95 -16.90
C ALA A 184 12.42 -8.10 -15.94
N HIS A 185 12.85 -7.77 -14.72
CA HIS A 185 13.25 -8.77 -13.72
C HIS A 185 12.10 -9.22 -12.83
N VAL A 186 11.24 -8.30 -12.39
CA VAL A 186 10.21 -8.63 -11.40
C VAL A 186 8.86 -8.84 -12.08
N VAL A 187 8.34 -7.83 -12.77
CA VAL A 187 6.93 -7.78 -13.18
C VAL A 187 6.61 -8.72 -14.33
N LYS A 188 7.38 -8.68 -15.42
CA LYS A 188 7.11 -9.50 -16.61
C LYS A 188 7.25 -11.00 -16.33
N PRO A 189 8.32 -11.47 -15.65
CA PRO A 189 8.41 -12.87 -15.28
C PRO A 189 7.26 -13.29 -14.37
N PHE A 190 6.91 -12.45 -13.38
CA PHE A 190 5.83 -12.75 -12.45
C PHE A 190 4.47 -12.85 -13.14
N SER A 191 4.10 -11.82 -13.92
CA SER A 191 2.84 -11.81 -14.66
C SER A 191 2.72 -12.97 -15.65
N LYS A 192 3.81 -13.33 -16.32
CA LYS A 192 3.84 -14.51 -17.19
C LYS A 192 3.62 -15.80 -16.42
N GLU A 193 4.16 -15.89 -15.21
CA GLU A 193 4.00 -17.06 -14.35
C GLU A 193 2.56 -17.24 -13.86
N ILE A 194 1.88 -16.15 -13.48
CA ILE A 194 0.54 -16.23 -12.89
C ILE A 194 -0.59 -16.07 -13.91
N TYR A 195 -0.41 -15.30 -14.98
CA TYR A 195 -1.44 -15.03 -16.00
C TYR A 195 -1.15 -15.70 -17.36
N GLY A 196 0.05 -16.25 -17.57
CA GLY A 196 0.46 -16.84 -18.85
C GLY A 196 0.88 -15.82 -19.93
N TYR A 197 0.84 -14.53 -19.64
CA TYR A 197 1.29 -13.45 -20.52
C TYR A 197 1.98 -12.34 -19.73
N GLU A 198 2.84 -11.59 -20.41
CA GLU A 198 3.56 -10.45 -19.81
C GLU A 198 2.71 -9.18 -19.93
N TYR A 199 2.56 -8.40 -18.85
CA TYR A 199 2.04 -7.04 -18.92
C TYR A 199 3.01 -6.03 -18.29
N SER A 200 2.85 -4.75 -18.64
CA SER A 200 3.68 -3.67 -18.09
C SER A 200 3.07 -3.11 -16.81
N SER A 201 3.88 -2.94 -15.77
CA SER A 201 3.47 -2.39 -14.46
C SER A 201 3.20 -0.89 -14.44
N ARG A 202 3.22 -0.18 -15.60
CA ARG A 202 3.16 1.29 -15.61
C ARG A 202 1.95 1.87 -14.87
N ASP A 203 0.88 1.08 -14.74
CA ASP A 203 -0.35 1.48 -14.06
C ASP A 203 -0.74 0.52 -12.91
N ASP A 204 0.16 -0.37 -12.47
CA ASP A 204 -0.13 -1.34 -11.41
C ASP A 204 0.37 -0.83 -10.05
N PRO A 205 -0.53 -0.47 -9.12
CA PRO A 205 -0.16 0.10 -7.83
C PRO A 205 0.63 -0.88 -6.93
N PHE A 206 0.55 -2.19 -7.17
CA PHE A 206 1.31 -3.20 -6.43
C PHE A 206 2.76 -3.35 -6.93
N TYR A 207 3.07 -2.84 -8.11
CA TYR A 207 4.35 -3.04 -8.80
C TYR A 207 5.00 -1.73 -9.27
N VAL A 208 5.13 -0.79 -8.33
CA VAL A 208 5.91 0.43 -8.54
C VAL A 208 7.41 0.15 -8.31
N PRO A 209 8.30 0.55 -9.24
CA PRO A 209 9.74 0.34 -9.09
C PRO A 209 10.29 0.98 -7.81
N PRO A 210 10.92 0.21 -6.91
CA PRO A 210 11.34 0.71 -5.62
C PRO A 210 12.56 1.63 -5.73
N VAL A 211 12.57 2.73 -4.99
CA VAL A 211 13.63 3.74 -4.90
C VAL A 211 14.65 3.39 -3.81
N ASN A 212 14.19 2.89 -2.66
CA ASN A 212 15.03 2.53 -1.52
C ASN A 212 15.51 1.07 -1.58
N THR A 213 16.39 0.76 -2.54
CA THR A 213 16.92 -0.58 -2.80
C THR A 213 17.74 -1.17 -1.64
N ASP A 214 18.48 -0.36 -0.90
CA ASP A 214 19.23 -0.86 0.27
C ASP A 214 18.28 -1.41 1.34
N ILE A 215 17.22 -0.65 1.65
CA ILE A 215 16.18 -1.07 2.60
C ILE A 215 15.43 -2.30 2.07
N LEU A 216 15.13 -2.34 0.77
CA LEU A 216 14.49 -3.51 0.15
C LEU A 216 15.36 -4.77 0.29
N ARG A 217 16.68 -4.64 0.07
CA ARG A 217 17.64 -5.74 0.23
C ARG A 217 17.66 -6.25 1.67
N GLU A 218 17.71 -5.35 2.65
CA GLU A 218 17.62 -5.70 4.08
C GLU A 218 16.28 -6.40 4.41
N MET A 219 15.16 -5.90 3.87
CA MET A 219 13.85 -6.51 4.05
C MET A 219 13.80 -7.92 3.45
N ILE A 220 14.39 -8.15 2.28
CA ILE A 220 14.45 -9.48 1.67
C ILE A 220 15.22 -10.47 2.56
N VAL A 221 16.36 -10.05 3.13
CA VAL A 221 17.13 -10.89 4.06
C VAL A 221 16.29 -11.20 5.31
N GLN A 222 15.62 -10.20 5.89
CA GLN A 222 14.76 -10.42 7.06
C GLN A 222 13.59 -11.37 6.76
N LEU A 223 12.97 -11.27 5.58
CA LEU A 223 11.89 -12.18 5.17
C LEU A 223 12.38 -13.62 5.07
N ASP A 224 13.60 -13.84 4.56
CA ASP A 224 14.22 -15.16 4.48
C ASP A 224 14.56 -15.71 5.88
N ASP A 225 15.14 -14.88 6.76
CA ASP A 225 15.44 -15.22 8.16
C ASP A 225 14.16 -15.56 8.95
N GLN A 226 13.06 -14.86 8.67
CA GLN A 226 11.77 -15.01 9.33
C GLN A 226 10.85 -16.02 8.63
N TYR A 227 11.29 -16.65 7.54
CA TYR A 227 10.45 -17.48 6.67
C TYR A 227 9.71 -18.58 7.44
N VAL A 228 10.39 -19.27 8.37
CA VAL A 228 9.79 -20.35 9.17
C VAL A 228 8.60 -19.86 9.99
N GLU A 229 8.70 -18.65 10.54
CA GLU A 229 7.61 -18.04 11.31
C GLU A 229 6.47 -17.60 10.39
N ILE A 230 6.78 -16.89 9.29
CA ILE A 230 5.80 -16.41 8.32
C ILE A 230 5.02 -17.59 7.70
N SER A 231 5.74 -18.62 7.25
CA SER A 231 5.16 -19.85 6.69
C SER A 231 4.23 -20.55 7.70
N ARG A 232 4.60 -20.59 8.98
CA ARG A 232 3.73 -21.13 10.03
C ARG A 232 2.44 -20.31 10.16
N PHE A 233 2.52 -18.97 10.19
CA PHE A 233 1.32 -18.13 10.27
C PHE A 233 0.40 -18.29 9.06
N ILE A 234 0.97 -18.40 7.85
CA ILE A 234 0.20 -18.66 6.62
C ILE A 234 -0.54 -19.99 6.73
N LYS A 235 0.16 -21.07 7.13
CA LYS A 235 -0.44 -22.40 7.30
C LYS A 235 -1.55 -22.42 8.33
N GLU A 236 -1.37 -21.74 9.46
CA GLU A 236 -2.39 -21.62 10.48
C GLU A 236 -3.61 -20.82 9.95
N GLY A 237 -3.38 -19.71 9.24
CA GLY A 237 -4.44 -18.94 8.58
C GLY A 237 -5.25 -19.76 7.58
N LEU A 238 -4.57 -20.58 6.77
CA LEU A 238 -5.22 -21.49 5.83
C LEU A 238 -5.94 -22.63 6.54
N ALA A 239 -5.38 -23.17 7.63
CA ALA A 239 -6.06 -24.21 8.42
C ALA A 239 -7.38 -23.71 9.01
N ASP A 240 -7.38 -22.49 9.57
CA ASP A 240 -8.58 -21.87 10.13
C ASP A 240 -9.61 -21.57 9.02
N SER A 241 -9.16 -21.03 7.89
CA SER A 241 -10.03 -20.68 6.76
C SER A 241 -10.65 -21.91 6.08
N THR A 242 -9.83 -22.92 5.81
CA THR A 242 -10.26 -24.16 5.13
C THR A 242 -11.11 -25.07 6.00
N ALA A 243 -11.14 -24.85 7.31
CA ALA A 243 -12.07 -25.52 8.21
C ALA A 243 -13.51 -25.03 8.03
N LEU A 244 -13.71 -23.81 7.48
CA LEU A 244 -15.02 -23.21 7.25
C LEU A 244 -15.45 -23.24 5.79
N LEU A 245 -14.52 -23.07 4.85
CA LEU A 245 -14.82 -22.98 3.42
C LEU A 245 -13.82 -23.79 2.59
N THR A 246 -14.32 -24.55 1.62
CA THR A 246 -13.46 -25.32 0.68
C THR A 246 -13.36 -24.56 -0.64
N GLY A 247 -12.14 -24.43 -1.17
CA GLY A 247 -11.85 -23.80 -2.46
C GLY A 247 -11.14 -24.76 -3.42
N SER A 248 -10.25 -24.18 -4.23
CA SER A 248 -9.48 -24.91 -5.24
C SER A 248 -8.62 -26.04 -4.68
N GLU A 249 -8.49 -27.13 -5.45
CA GLU A 249 -7.66 -28.29 -5.08
C GLU A 249 -6.20 -27.92 -4.77
N LYS A 250 -5.69 -26.90 -5.46
CA LYS A 250 -4.34 -26.37 -5.30
C LYS A 250 -4.37 -24.85 -5.32
N VAL A 251 -3.67 -24.22 -4.38
CA VAL A 251 -3.49 -22.75 -4.33
C VAL A 251 -2.01 -22.42 -4.15
N ARG A 252 -1.51 -21.47 -4.94
CA ARG A 252 -0.15 -20.93 -4.89
C ARG A 252 -0.15 -19.59 -4.16
N ILE A 253 0.76 -19.43 -3.22
CA ILE A 253 0.93 -18.26 -2.38
C ILE A 253 2.32 -17.68 -2.66
N TYR A 254 2.38 -16.56 -3.37
CA TYR A 254 3.64 -15.89 -3.65
C TYR A 254 4.00 -14.92 -2.52
N LEU A 255 5.19 -15.09 -1.95
CA LEU A 255 5.72 -14.18 -0.92
C LEU A 255 6.67 -13.18 -1.55
N GLN A 256 6.29 -11.91 -1.52
CA GLN A 256 7.04 -10.81 -2.08
C GLN A 256 7.40 -9.81 -0.97
N PRO A 257 8.52 -9.09 -1.09
CA PRO A 257 8.78 -7.97 -0.21
C PRO A 257 7.79 -6.84 -0.50
N HIS A 258 7.28 -6.22 0.55
CA HIS A 258 6.55 -4.96 0.42
C HIS A 258 7.50 -3.84 -0.02
N SER A 259 7.01 -2.86 -0.78
CA SER A 259 7.83 -1.72 -1.19
C SER A 259 8.25 -0.87 0.02
N PRO A 260 9.56 -0.63 0.24
CA PRO A 260 10.03 0.19 1.35
C PRO A 260 9.64 1.67 1.21
N ASP A 261 9.25 2.10 0.02
CA ASP A 261 8.88 3.48 -0.27
C ASP A 261 7.47 3.82 0.18
N PHE A 262 6.65 2.80 0.46
CA PHE A 262 5.25 2.96 0.79
C PHE A 262 4.97 2.52 2.21
N ASN A 263 4.43 3.45 3.00
CA ASN A 263 4.09 3.17 4.37
C ASN A 263 2.63 2.67 4.49
N TYR A 264 2.46 1.35 4.53
CA TYR A 264 1.17 0.69 4.81
C TYR A 264 1.03 0.28 6.30
N LEU A 265 1.57 1.08 7.22
CA LEU A 265 1.45 0.83 8.67
C LEU A 265 0.01 0.53 9.12
N GLU A 266 -0.97 1.13 8.46
CA GLU A 266 -2.37 1.01 8.84
C GLU A 266 -3.01 -0.33 8.43
N MET A 267 -2.33 -1.14 7.61
CA MET A 267 -2.70 -2.52 7.26
C MET A 267 -1.88 -3.58 8.02
N GLY A 268 -1.09 -3.18 9.02
CA GLY A 268 -0.35 -4.13 9.87
C GLY A 268 0.80 -4.83 9.13
N GLY A 269 1.40 -4.15 8.14
CA GLY A 269 2.61 -4.61 7.45
C GLY A 269 2.41 -5.75 6.45
N VAL A 270 1.17 -6.07 6.09
CA VAL A 270 0.84 -7.10 5.09
C VAL A 270 -0.18 -6.51 4.12
N VAL A 271 0.11 -6.63 2.84
CA VAL A 271 -0.80 -6.31 1.74
C VAL A 271 -0.89 -7.54 0.85
N ALA A 272 -2.05 -7.82 0.28
CA ALA A 272 -2.20 -8.98 -0.59
C ALA A 272 -3.25 -8.76 -1.68
N PHE A 273 -3.27 -9.67 -2.63
CA PHE A 273 -4.35 -9.81 -3.62
C PHE A 273 -4.43 -11.23 -4.14
N ALA A 274 -5.65 -11.67 -4.46
CA ALA A 274 -5.92 -12.87 -5.25
C ALA A 274 -5.88 -12.54 -6.75
N ALA A 275 -4.97 -13.19 -7.48
CA ALA A 275 -4.80 -12.99 -8.92
C ALA A 275 -5.72 -13.87 -9.77
N ASP A 276 -6.04 -15.07 -9.27
CA ASP A 276 -6.94 -16.04 -9.89
C ASP A 276 -7.45 -17.01 -8.80
N LYS A 277 -8.32 -17.94 -9.19
CA LYS A 277 -8.90 -19.01 -8.36
C LYS A 277 -7.89 -19.96 -7.73
N ASP A 278 -6.61 -19.90 -8.10
CA ASP A 278 -5.52 -20.72 -7.55
C ASP A 278 -4.27 -19.90 -7.19
N VAL A 279 -4.34 -18.57 -7.16
CA VAL A 279 -3.18 -17.70 -6.91
C VAL A 279 -3.52 -16.57 -5.95
N MET A 280 -2.75 -16.47 -4.87
CA MET A 280 -2.68 -15.31 -3.99
C MET A 280 -1.25 -14.79 -3.88
N VAL A 281 -1.11 -13.49 -3.68
CA VAL A 281 0.18 -12.80 -3.57
C VAL A 281 0.19 -12.01 -2.28
N LEU A 282 1.17 -12.24 -1.43
CA LEU A 282 1.36 -11.51 -0.18
C LEU A 282 2.64 -10.68 -0.27
N GLN A 283 2.50 -9.38 -0.10
CA GLN A 283 3.59 -8.42 0.06
C GLN A 283 3.74 -8.08 1.55
N ILE A 284 4.89 -8.44 2.13
CA ILE A 284 5.12 -8.35 3.57
C ILE A 284 6.24 -7.34 3.88
N ASP A 285 5.98 -6.45 4.83
CA ASP A 285 7.03 -5.68 5.51
C ASP A 285 7.52 -6.46 6.75
N PRO A 286 8.71 -7.09 6.69
CA PRO A 286 9.26 -7.93 7.77
C PRO A 286 9.43 -7.19 9.11
N ARG A 287 9.45 -5.86 9.08
CA ARG A 287 9.66 -5.01 10.26
C ARG A 287 8.35 -4.72 10.99
N LYS A 288 7.20 -5.05 10.40
CA LYS A 288 5.88 -4.58 10.83
C LYS A 288 4.81 -5.66 10.93
N TYR A 289 4.93 -6.79 10.23
CA TYR A 289 3.91 -7.82 10.27
C TYR A 289 3.68 -8.34 11.69
N THR A 290 2.50 -8.92 11.90
CA THR A 290 2.16 -9.67 13.12
C THR A 290 1.54 -10.99 12.71
N GLU A 291 1.51 -11.95 13.63
CA GLU A 291 0.71 -13.19 13.46
C GLU A 291 -0.72 -12.86 13.00
N LYS A 292 -1.31 -11.88 13.69
CA LYS A 292 -2.69 -11.45 13.52
C LYS A 292 -2.93 -10.92 12.10
N SER A 293 -2.03 -10.09 11.59
CA SER A 293 -2.16 -9.50 10.24
C SER A 293 -2.02 -10.55 9.14
N ILE A 294 -1.01 -11.43 9.21
CA ILE A 294 -0.85 -12.50 8.21
C ILE A 294 -2.07 -13.41 8.18
N LYS A 295 -2.54 -13.87 9.34
CA LYS A 295 -3.70 -14.77 9.43
C LYS A 295 -4.97 -14.17 8.85
N GLN A 296 -5.27 -12.91 9.18
CA GLN A 296 -6.45 -12.25 8.64
C GLN A 296 -6.32 -12.00 7.13
N THR A 297 -5.16 -11.54 6.66
CA THR A 297 -4.95 -11.35 5.21
C THR A 297 -5.16 -12.67 4.47
N ILE A 298 -4.64 -13.77 5.00
CA ILE A 298 -4.86 -15.10 4.43
C ILE A 298 -6.35 -15.47 4.38
N ALA A 299 -7.12 -15.22 5.44
CA ALA A 299 -8.55 -15.49 5.42
C ALA A 299 -9.28 -14.66 4.36
N HIS A 300 -8.97 -13.36 4.28
CA HIS A 300 -9.55 -12.45 3.29
C HIS A 300 -9.23 -12.90 1.85
N GLU A 301 -7.97 -13.12 1.52
CA GLU A 301 -7.56 -13.54 0.17
C GLU A 301 -8.03 -14.95 -0.18
N PHE A 302 -8.07 -15.87 0.80
CA PHE A 302 -8.61 -17.20 0.58
C PHE A 302 -10.08 -17.14 0.15
N HIS A 303 -10.87 -16.24 0.72
CA HIS A 303 -12.25 -16.04 0.28
C HIS A 303 -12.33 -15.56 -1.18
N HIS A 304 -11.46 -14.64 -1.62
CA HIS A 304 -11.41 -14.25 -3.03
C HIS A 304 -11.09 -15.43 -3.94
N VAL A 305 -10.07 -16.22 -3.61
CA VAL A 305 -9.68 -17.43 -4.35
C VAL A 305 -10.86 -18.40 -4.48
N VAL A 306 -11.59 -18.66 -3.38
CA VAL A 306 -12.79 -19.51 -3.44
C VAL A 306 -13.88 -18.89 -4.29
N THR A 307 -14.16 -17.59 -4.13
CA THR A 307 -15.19 -16.90 -4.92
C THR A 307 -14.90 -16.98 -6.42
N MET A 308 -13.64 -16.83 -6.82
CA MET A 308 -13.20 -16.97 -8.21
C MET A 308 -13.33 -18.40 -8.74
N GLU A 309 -13.27 -19.42 -7.88
CA GLU A 309 -13.48 -20.82 -8.26
C GLU A 309 -14.96 -21.16 -8.44
N VAL A 310 -15.81 -20.78 -7.47
CA VAL A 310 -17.18 -21.29 -7.37
C VAL A 310 -18.22 -20.41 -8.06
N SER A 311 -17.92 -19.13 -8.29
CA SER A 311 -18.87 -18.19 -8.88
C SER A 311 -18.62 -17.93 -10.37
N ASP A 312 -19.47 -17.10 -10.97
CA ASP A 312 -19.30 -16.66 -12.35
C ASP A 312 -18.22 -15.57 -12.53
N TRP A 313 -17.48 -15.23 -11.47
CA TRP A 313 -16.54 -14.11 -11.44
C TRP A 313 -15.54 -14.17 -12.60
N SER A 314 -14.81 -15.27 -12.75
CA SER A 314 -13.74 -15.40 -13.75
C SER A 314 -14.22 -15.36 -15.21
N TYR A 315 -15.54 -15.39 -15.47
CA TYR A 315 -16.13 -15.45 -16.81
C TYR A 315 -16.83 -14.15 -17.22
N ARG A 316 -16.82 -13.11 -16.39
CA ARG A 316 -17.54 -11.87 -16.67
C ARG A 316 -16.71 -10.63 -16.36
N LYS A 317 -17.20 -9.47 -16.83
CA LYS A 317 -16.67 -8.18 -16.39
C LYS A 317 -17.25 -7.83 -15.02
N HIS A 318 -16.46 -7.10 -14.23
CA HIS A 318 -16.80 -6.64 -12.89
C HIS A 318 -16.99 -5.14 -12.88
N HIS A 319 -18.22 -4.70 -12.62
CA HIS A 319 -18.51 -3.29 -12.40
C HIS A 319 -18.21 -2.91 -10.94
N LEU A 320 -18.33 -1.62 -10.62
CA LEU A 320 -17.99 -1.06 -9.30
C LEU A 320 -18.67 -1.83 -8.15
N LEU A 321 -19.99 -2.06 -8.24
CA LEU A 321 -20.72 -2.77 -7.19
C LEU A 321 -20.24 -4.21 -7.00
N ASP A 322 -19.85 -4.92 -8.07
CA ASP A 322 -19.29 -6.27 -7.95
C ASP A 322 -18.03 -6.27 -7.08
N ARG A 323 -17.15 -5.29 -7.30
CA ARG A 323 -15.89 -5.15 -6.57
C ARG A 323 -16.14 -4.78 -5.12
N VAL A 324 -17.02 -3.81 -4.87
CA VAL A 324 -17.41 -3.42 -3.50
C VAL A 324 -17.96 -4.61 -2.71
N ILE A 325 -18.88 -5.39 -3.30
CA ILE A 325 -19.45 -6.57 -2.63
C ILE A 325 -18.42 -7.70 -2.49
N MET A 326 -17.52 -7.88 -3.46
CA MET A 326 -16.44 -8.88 -3.36
C MET A 326 -15.51 -8.61 -2.16
N GLU A 327 -15.07 -7.36 -1.96
CA GLU A 327 -14.30 -6.97 -0.77
C GLU A 327 -15.11 -7.17 0.53
N GLY A 328 -16.39 -6.75 0.50
CA GLY A 328 -17.30 -6.92 1.64
C GLY A 328 -17.45 -8.37 2.07
N LYS A 329 -17.67 -9.27 1.11
CA LYS A 329 -17.71 -10.72 1.31
C LYS A 329 -16.44 -11.26 1.95
N ALA A 330 -15.27 -10.85 1.43
CA ALA A 330 -13.99 -11.31 1.93
C ALA A 330 -13.72 -10.85 3.37
N ASP A 331 -14.05 -9.60 3.72
CA ASP A 331 -13.95 -9.10 5.10
C ASP A 331 -14.99 -9.76 6.03
N THR A 332 -16.21 -10.03 5.55
CA THR A 332 -17.21 -10.80 6.32
C THR A 332 -16.70 -12.20 6.62
N PHE A 333 -16.09 -12.90 5.66
CA PHE A 333 -15.45 -14.19 5.91
C PHE A 333 -14.26 -14.05 6.87
N GLY A 334 -13.41 -13.04 6.71
CA GLY A 334 -12.30 -12.76 7.61
C GLY A 334 -12.76 -12.57 9.06
N LYS A 335 -13.87 -11.85 9.28
CA LYS A 335 -14.51 -11.70 10.61
C LYS A 335 -15.14 -12.99 11.12
N LEU A 336 -15.65 -13.86 10.25
CA LEU A 336 -16.15 -15.18 10.65
C LEU A 336 -15.03 -16.09 11.15
N VAL A 337 -13.87 -16.09 10.47
CA VAL A 337 -12.68 -16.85 10.89
C VAL A 337 -12.06 -16.24 12.16
N TYR A 338 -11.96 -14.91 12.23
CA TYR A 338 -11.33 -14.18 13.33
C TYR A 338 -12.24 -13.07 13.91
N PRO A 339 -13.22 -13.41 14.78
CA PRO A 339 -14.19 -12.44 15.31
C PRO A 339 -13.58 -11.27 16.08
N ASP A 340 -12.52 -11.54 16.84
CA ASP A 340 -11.80 -10.56 17.67
C ASP A 340 -10.80 -9.69 16.87
N TYR A 341 -10.83 -9.79 15.54
CA TYR A 341 -9.92 -9.04 14.67
C TYR A 341 -10.52 -7.72 14.20
N ASP A 342 -10.15 -6.61 14.83
CA ASP A 342 -10.58 -5.28 14.39
C ASP A 342 -9.63 -4.72 13.33
N VAL A 343 -10.18 -4.40 12.16
CA VAL A 343 -9.46 -3.78 11.04
C VAL A 343 -9.92 -2.38 10.78
N ALA A 344 -8.95 -1.48 10.63
CA ALA A 344 -9.22 -0.07 10.39
C ALA A 344 -9.99 0.20 9.08
N TRP A 345 -9.96 -0.73 8.12
CA TRP A 345 -10.62 -0.60 6.81
C TRP A 345 -12.07 -1.08 6.76
N ILE A 346 -12.62 -1.64 7.85
CA ILE A 346 -14.07 -1.91 7.96
C ILE A 346 -14.74 -1.13 9.09
N GLU A 347 -14.00 -0.28 9.79
CA GLU A 347 -14.56 0.59 10.83
C GLU A 347 -15.73 1.43 10.29
N PRO A 348 -16.85 1.55 11.04
CA PRO A 348 -18.04 2.25 10.58
C PRO A 348 -17.73 3.68 10.12
N LEU A 349 -18.34 4.06 9.00
CA LEU A 349 -18.36 5.45 8.53
C LEU A 349 -19.29 6.30 9.42
N SER A 350 -19.01 7.60 9.55
CA SER A 350 -20.01 8.52 10.10
C SER A 350 -21.26 8.53 9.21
N PRO A 351 -22.46 8.84 9.75
CA PRO A 351 -23.68 8.86 8.95
C PRO A 351 -23.58 9.73 7.68
N GLU A 352 -22.96 10.90 7.79
CA GLU A 352 -22.73 11.81 6.65
C GLU A 352 -21.77 11.22 5.61
N ALA A 353 -20.67 10.59 6.06
CA ALA A 353 -19.72 9.95 5.15
C ALA A 353 -20.37 8.71 4.49
N LYS A 354 -21.13 7.92 5.23
CA LYS A 354 -21.91 6.79 4.70
C LYS A 354 -22.84 7.24 3.58
N GLU A 355 -23.62 8.30 3.80
CA GLU A 355 -24.55 8.84 2.80
C GLU A 355 -23.83 9.31 1.53
N LYS A 356 -22.73 10.05 1.67
CA LYS A 356 -21.93 10.53 0.53
C LYS A 356 -21.32 9.38 -0.27
N VAL A 357 -20.70 8.43 0.42
CA VAL A 357 -20.05 7.28 -0.21
C VAL A 357 -21.09 6.39 -0.89
N TRP A 358 -22.21 6.13 -0.23
CA TRP A 358 -23.28 5.34 -0.82
C TRP A 358 -23.87 6.03 -2.05
N SER A 359 -24.13 7.34 -1.99
CA SER A 359 -24.64 8.09 -3.15
C SER A 359 -23.71 7.96 -4.36
N PHE A 360 -22.39 8.04 -4.14
CA PHE A 360 -21.40 7.82 -5.19
C PHE A 360 -21.45 6.39 -5.75
N ILE A 361 -21.47 5.37 -4.87
CA ILE A 361 -21.53 3.97 -5.29
C ILE A 361 -22.82 3.69 -6.05
N GLU A 362 -23.96 4.21 -5.59
CA GLU A 362 -25.26 3.99 -6.21
C GLU A 362 -25.34 4.61 -7.61
N GLU A 363 -24.84 5.84 -7.78
CA GLU A 363 -24.78 6.53 -9.07
C GLU A 363 -23.85 5.81 -10.06
N ASN A 364 -22.74 5.25 -9.56
CA ASN A 364 -21.68 4.65 -10.38
C ASN A 364 -21.65 3.11 -10.32
N LYS A 365 -22.68 2.45 -9.77
CA LYS A 365 -22.65 1.00 -9.46
C LYS A 365 -22.33 0.10 -10.66
N GLY A 366 -22.75 0.54 -11.85
CA GLY A 366 -22.51 -0.14 -13.13
C GLY A 366 -21.25 0.30 -13.88
N SER A 367 -20.43 1.18 -13.30
CA SER A 367 -19.17 1.66 -13.88
C SER A 367 -18.13 0.54 -13.94
N TYR A 368 -17.32 0.53 -14.99
CA TYR A 368 -16.18 -0.37 -15.14
C TYR A 368 -14.84 0.36 -14.99
N GLU A 369 -14.87 1.65 -14.66
CA GLU A 369 -13.67 2.47 -14.53
C GLU A 369 -12.93 2.14 -13.24
N MET A 370 -11.64 1.82 -13.35
CA MET A 370 -10.81 1.51 -12.17
C MET A 370 -10.62 2.73 -11.27
N GLU A 371 -10.71 3.93 -11.83
CA GLU A 371 -10.57 5.20 -11.11
C GLU A 371 -11.64 5.35 -10.01
N ASP A 372 -12.87 4.88 -10.23
CA ASP A 372 -13.93 4.90 -9.23
C ASP A 372 -13.58 4.02 -8.02
N VAL A 373 -13.01 2.83 -8.29
CA VAL A 373 -12.56 1.89 -7.26
C VAL A 373 -11.37 2.48 -6.51
N THR A 374 -10.38 3.01 -7.23
CA THR A 374 -9.18 3.64 -6.65
C THR A 374 -9.55 4.84 -5.79
N MET A 375 -10.52 5.66 -6.21
CA MET A 375 -11.00 6.80 -5.44
C MET A 375 -11.64 6.36 -4.12
N LEU A 376 -12.45 5.29 -4.12
CA LEU A 376 -13.03 4.75 -2.88
C LEU A 376 -11.96 4.11 -1.99
N HIS A 377 -10.98 3.42 -2.56
CA HIS A 377 -9.89 2.79 -1.83
C HIS A 377 -8.97 3.82 -1.17
N MET A 378 -8.48 4.79 -1.93
CA MET A 378 -7.55 5.83 -1.45
C MET A 378 -8.27 6.94 -0.68
N GLY A 379 -9.56 7.11 -0.91
CA GLY A 379 -10.36 8.23 -0.42
C GLY A 379 -10.21 9.49 -1.27
N GLN A 380 -11.17 10.39 -1.13
CA GLN A 380 -11.16 11.71 -1.75
C GLN A 380 -11.68 12.77 -0.75
N PRO A 381 -10.77 13.38 0.05
CA PRO A 381 -11.16 14.35 1.09
C PRO A 381 -11.97 15.53 0.57
N SER A 382 -11.70 16.01 -0.66
CA SER A 382 -12.45 17.12 -1.28
C SER A 382 -13.92 16.80 -1.51
N SER A 383 -14.27 15.53 -1.70
CA SER A 383 -15.63 15.03 -1.88
C SER A 383 -16.22 14.46 -0.59
N GLY A 384 -15.47 14.50 0.52
CA GLY A 384 -15.86 13.92 1.80
C GLY A 384 -15.92 12.39 1.80
N ILE A 385 -15.20 11.73 0.88
CA ILE A 385 -15.09 10.27 0.77
C ILE A 385 -13.85 9.84 1.56
N PRO A 386 -13.99 9.12 2.69
CA PRO A 386 -12.84 8.58 3.42
C PRO A 386 -12.12 7.48 2.64
N LYS A 387 -10.90 7.14 3.06
CA LYS A 387 -10.19 5.96 2.56
C LYS A 387 -10.92 4.67 2.90
N TRP A 388 -10.67 3.65 2.08
CA TRP A 388 -11.23 2.30 2.20
C TRP A 388 -12.75 2.26 2.20
N SER A 389 -13.37 3.24 1.55
CA SER A 389 -14.82 3.36 1.48
C SER A 389 -15.47 2.19 0.75
N ASN A 390 -14.77 1.56 -0.20
CA ASN A 390 -15.22 0.32 -0.87
C ASN A 390 -15.35 -0.83 0.13
N TYR A 391 -14.33 -1.07 0.97
CA TYR A 391 -14.34 -2.10 2.01
C TYR A 391 -15.46 -1.85 3.03
N ARG A 392 -15.51 -0.63 3.58
CA ARG A 392 -16.47 -0.25 4.64
C ARG A 392 -17.92 -0.41 4.19
N ILE A 393 -18.26 0.06 2.98
CA ILE A 393 -19.62 -0.08 2.47
C ILE A 393 -19.92 -1.52 2.05
N GLY A 394 -18.98 -2.22 1.42
CA GLY A 394 -19.15 -3.64 1.07
C GLY A 394 -19.45 -4.49 2.29
N TYR A 395 -18.65 -4.34 3.35
CA TYR A 395 -18.83 -5.04 4.62
C TYR A 395 -20.19 -4.72 5.26
N LEU A 396 -20.57 -3.43 5.29
CA LEU A 396 -21.86 -3.01 5.85
C LEU A 396 -23.06 -3.57 5.07
N ILE A 397 -22.99 -3.64 3.73
CA ILE A 397 -24.03 -4.29 2.92
C ILE A 397 -24.15 -5.78 3.26
N MET A 398 -23.01 -6.46 3.45
CA MET A 398 -23.00 -7.86 3.87
C MET A 398 -23.58 -8.07 5.28
N GLU A 399 -23.31 -7.17 6.23
CA GLU A 399 -23.96 -7.21 7.54
C GLU A 399 -25.49 -7.10 7.42
N ASP A 400 -25.98 -6.11 6.68
CA ASP A 400 -27.42 -5.90 6.46
C ASP A 400 -28.07 -7.09 5.70
N PHE A 401 -27.33 -7.70 4.78
CA PHE A 401 -27.75 -8.90 4.04
C PHE A 401 -27.87 -10.11 4.96
N LEU A 402 -26.85 -10.42 5.76
CA LEU A 402 -26.86 -11.59 6.64
C LEU A 402 -27.84 -11.45 7.80
N GLU A 403 -28.08 -10.22 8.29
CA GLU A 403 -29.12 -9.97 9.30
C GLU A 403 -30.53 -10.30 8.76
N LYS A 404 -30.79 -9.96 7.50
CA LYS A 404 -32.11 -10.18 6.86
C LYS A 404 -32.30 -11.58 6.29
N ASN A 405 -31.21 -12.30 6.05
CA ASN A 405 -31.21 -13.64 5.44
C ASN A 405 -30.44 -14.63 6.33
N PRO A 406 -30.81 -14.82 7.62
CA PRO A 406 -30.01 -15.58 8.59
C PRO A 406 -29.90 -17.09 8.27
N GLU A 407 -30.73 -17.61 7.37
CA GLU A 407 -30.69 -18.98 6.90
C GLU A 407 -29.69 -19.24 5.77
N ILE A 408 -29.14 -18.18 5.15
CA ILE A 408 -28.16 -18.35 4.07
C ILE A 408 -26.83 -18.85 4.62
N THR A 409 -26.35 -19.96 4.06
CA THR A 409 -25.07 -20.56 4.45
C THR A 409 -23.89 -19.81 3.85
N LEU A 410 -22.70 -20.03 4.39
CA LEU A 410 -21.45 -19.48 3.90
C LEU A 410 -21.25 -19.76 2.41
N GLU A 411 -21.37 -21.02 2.04
CA GLU A 411 -21.20 -21.49 0.66
C GLU A 411 -22.19 -20.80 -0.29
N GLN A 412 -23.44 -20.65 0.16
CA GLN A 412 -24.46 -19.98 -0.63
C GLN A 412 -24.12 -18.50 -0.86
N TRP A 413 -23.85 -17.73 0.20
CA TRP A 413 -23.61 -16.30 0.02
C TRP A 413 -22.28 -16.00 -0.69
N THR A 414 -21.28 -16.90 -0.62
CA THR A 414 -20.07 -16.81 -1.45
C THR A 414 -20.44 -16.78 -2.95
N GLU A 415 -21.45 -17.53 -3.39
CA GLU A 415 -21.90 -17.60 -4.79
C GLU A 415 -22.90 -16.51 -5.22
N VAL A 416 -23.69 -15.93 -4.30
CA VAL A 416 -24.74 -14.95 -4.65
C VAL A 416 -24.15 -13.71 -5.34
N ARG A 417 -24.82 -13.21 -6.38
CA ARG A 417 -24.35 -12.04 -7.14
C ARG A 417 -24.52 -10.73 -6.36
N ALA A 418 -23.71 -9.73 -6.69
CA ALA A 418 -23.67 -8.46 -5.99
C ALA A 418 -24.98 -7.67 -6.06
N ASP A 419 -25.70 -7.74 -7.19
CA ASP A 419 -27.02 -7.14 -7.37
C ASP A 419 -28.09 -7.78 -6.49
N GLU A 420 -28.07 -9.12 -6.39
CA GLU A 420 -28.98 -9.88 -5.53
C GLU A 420 -28.68 -9.65 -4.04
N ILE A 421 -27.40 -9.63 -3.63
CA ILE A 421 -27.01 -9.24 -2.27
C ILE A 421 -27.52 -7.83 -1.95
N LEU A 422 -27.33 -6.88 -2.85
CA LEU A 422 -27.80 -5.51 -2.63
C LEU A 422 -29.33 -5.46 -2.49
N GLU A 423 -30.08 -6.14 -3.35
CA GLU A 423 -31.55 -6.20 -3.26
C GLU A 423 -32.02 -6.84 -1.94
N LEU A 424 -31.49 -8.00 -1.58
CA LEU A 424 -31.87 -8.76 -0.40
C LEU A 424 -31.36 -8.14 0.91
N SER A 425 -30.34 -7.29 0.85
CA SER A 425 -29.89 -6.49 1.99
C SER A 425 -30.84 -5.34 2.33
N GLY A 426 -31.66 -4.87 1.37
CA GLY A 426 -32.45 -3.65 1.53
C GLY A 426 -31.60 -2.39 1.76
N PHE A 427 -30.29 -2.43 1.52
CA PHE A 427 -29.40 -1.31 1.75
C PHE A 427 -29.74 -0.13 0.83
N GLY A 428 -29.77 1.08 1.39
CA GLY A 428 -30.07 2.30 0.64
C GLY A 428 -31.54 2.50 0.28
N VAL A 429 -32.43 1.54 0.58
CA VAL A 429 -33.88 1.76 0.51
C VAL A 429 -34.26 2.56 1.75
N GLY A 430 -34.61 3.84 1.56
CA GLY A 430 -34.77 4.82 2.64
C GLY A 430 -35.57 4.31 3.85
N ASP A 431 -35.02 4.55 5.04
CA ASP A 431 -35.69 4.37 6.34
C ASP A 431 -36.97 5.23 6.47
#